data_AF-A0A5K1K1B0-F1
#
_entry.id   AF-A0A5K1K1B0-F1
#
_cell.length_a   1.000
_cell.length_b   1.000
_cell.length_c   1.000
_cell.angle_alpha   90.00
_cell.angle_beta   90.00
_cell.angle_gamma   90.00
#
_symmetry.space_group_name_H-M   'P 1'
#
loop_
_entity.id
_entity.type
_entity.pdbx_description
1 polymer ?
#
loop_
_entity_poly.entity_id
_entity_poly.type
_entity_poly.pdbx_seq_one_letter_code
_entity_poly.pdbx_strand_id
1 'polypeptide(L)' 'MEGILDFSKEFDVSLMDRVVMAFYSGAGQEQQLSQQVLTQFQDNPDAWTRVPDILERSSFPQTKVLSLSSRHSSPKHLS' A
#
# COMPACT_ATOMS: atom_id res chain seq x y z
N MET A 1 6.85 6.57 7.26
CA MET A 1 5.88 5.55 6.80
C MET A 1 4.68 6.21 6.14
N GLU A 2 4.12 7.28 6.73
CA GLU A 2 2.94 7.99 6.22
C GLU A 2 3.09 8.66 4.84
N GLY A 3 4.31 8.77 4.30
CA GLY A 3 4.53 9.34 2.96
C GLY A 3 3.79 8.60 1.85
N ILE A 4 3.41 7.33 2.05
CA ILE A 4 2.58 6.58 1.08
C ILE A 4 1.12 7.05 1.06
N LEU A 5 0.70 7.85 2.04
CA LEU A 5 -0.64 8.43 2.15
C LEU A 5 -0.72 9.81 1.48
N ASP A 6 0.39 10.35 1.00
CA ASP A 6 0.43 11.63 0.27
C ASP A 6 0.16 11.41 -1.22
N PHE A 7 -1.12 11.34 -1.57
CA PHE A 7 -1.56 11.16 -2.96
C PHE A 7 -1.37 12.41 -3.83
N SER A 8 -0.93 13.54 -3.25
CA SER A 8 -0.69 14.80 -3.99
C SER A 8 0.65 14.83 -4.72
N LYS A 9 1.52 13.84 -4.46
CA LYS A 9 2.88 13.76 -5.01
C LYS A 9 3.10 12.47 -5.81
N GLU A 10 4.31 12.35 -6.34
CA GLU A 10 4.80 11.10 -6.92
C GLU A 10 4.80 10.01 -5.84
N PHE A 11 4.28 8.83 -6.18
CA PHE A 11 4.13 7.74 -5.22
C PHE A 11 5.46 6.99 -5.07
N ASP A 12 5.98 6.95 -3.85
CA ASP A 12 7.24 6.27 -3.54
C ASP A 12 6.98 4.78 -3.28
N VAL A 13 7.14 3.97 -4.33
CA VAL A 13 6.99 2.51 -4.27
C VAL A 13 8.03 1.87 -3.34
N SER A 14 9.22 2.44 -3.23
CA SER A 14 10.26 1.93 -2.31
C SER A 14 9.86 2.14 -0.86
N LEU A 15 9.18 3.25 -0.55
CA LEU A 15 8.63 3.49 0.77
C LEU A 15 7.49 2.50 1.09
N MET A 16 6.61 2.22 0.13
CA MET A 16 5.56 1.22 0.29
C MET A 16 6.16 -0.17 0.60
N ASP A 17 7.18 -0.59 -0.14
CA ASP A 17 7.89 -1.86 0.13
C ASP A 17 8.46 -1.90 1.55
N ARG A 18 9.00 -0.80 2.06
CA ARG A 18 9.50 -0.71 3.44
C ARG A 18 8.37 -0.82 4.48
N VAL A 19 7.22 -0.19 4.23
CA VAL A 19 6.06 -0.27 5.15
C VAL A 19 5.52 -1.70 5.18
N VAL A 20 5.39 -2.34 4.02
CA VAL A 20 4.95 -3.75 3.93
C VAL A 20 5.98 -4.66 4.61
N MET A 21 7.27 -4.44 4.39
CA MET A 21 8.32 -5.18 5.08
C MET A 21 8.21 -5.02 6.59
N ALA A 22 8.09 -3.79 7.10
CA ALA A 22 7.90 -3.52 8.53
C ALA A 22 6.60 -4.11 9.10
N PHE A 23 5.56 -4.26 8.29
CA PHE A 23 4.34 -4.98 8.70
C PHE A 23 4.56 -6.50 8.85
N TYR A 24 5.37 -7.12 7.99
CA TYR A 24 5.65 -8.57 8.03
C TYR A 24 6.82 -8.94 8.96
N SER A 25 7.85 -8.09 9.06
CA SER A 25 9.08 -8.34 9.84
C SER A 25 9.17 -7.54 11.13
N GLY A 26 8.44 -6.43 11.25
CA GLY A 26 8.40 -5.63 12.46
C GLY A 26 7.63 -6.34 13.57
N ALA A 27 7.81 -5.87 14.80
CA ALA A 27 7.13 -6.41 15.98
C ALA A 27 6.65 -5.29 16.90
N GLY A 28 5.55 -5.56 17.62
CA GLY A 28 4.98 -4.62 18.59
C GLY A 28 4.53 -3.32 17.92
N GLN A 29 5.11 -2.20 18.33
CA GLN A 29 4.69 -0.87 17.91
C GLN A 29 4.93 -0.60 16.42
N GLU A 30 6.03 -1.10 15.85
CA GLU A 30 6.38 -0.87 14.44
C GLU A 30 5.40 -1.59 13.50
N GLN A 31 5.01 -2.81 13.86
CA GLN A 31 4.00 -3.58 13.13
C GLN A 31 2.63 -2.89 13.19
N GLN A 32 2.23 -2.40 14.37
CA GLN A 32 0.96 -1.68 14.54
C GLN A 32 0.91 -0.40 13.70
N LEU A 33 2.00 0.37 13.69
CA LEU A 33 2.09 1.61 12.92
C LEU A 33 2.04 1.33 11.41
N SER A 34 2.75 0.29 10.97
CA SER A 34 2.72 -0.16 9.57
C SER A 34 1.32 -0.64 9.17
N GLN A 35 0.65 -1.38 10.04
CA GLN A 35 -0.74 -1.81 9.81
C GLN A 35 -1.69 -0.62 9.67
N GLN A 36 -1.62 0.36 10.57
CA GLN A 36 -2.47 1.56 10.51
C GLN A 36 -2.26 2.33 9.20
N VAL A 37 -1.02 2.50 8.78
CA VAL A 37 -0.69 3.19 7.52
C VAL A 37 -1.18 2.39 6.31
N LEU A 38 -1.02 1.06 6.30
CA LEU A 38 -1.53 0.20 5.22
C LEU A 38 -3.06 0.18 5.15
N THR A 39 -3.74 0.23 6.30
CA THR A 39 -5.21 0.32 6.36
C THR A 39 -5.66 1.67 5.81
N GLN A 40 -5.07 2.78 6.26
CA GLN A 40 -5.40 4.11 5.73
C GLN A 40 -5.14 4.24 4.23
N PHE A 41 -4.06 3.62 3.74
CA PHE A 41 -3.81 3.55 2.31
C PHE A 41 -4.93 2.78 1.61
N GLN A 42 -5.30 1.59 2.09
CA GLN A 42 -6.36 0.77 1.49
C GLN A 42 -7.75 1.41 1.52
N ASP A 43 -8.08 2.16 2.59
CA ASP A 43 -9.33 2.91 2.72
C ASP A 43 -9.39 4.12 1.77
N ASN A 44 -8.24 4.61 1.29
CA ASN A 44 -8.22 5.77 0.43
C ASN A 44 -8.77 5.42 -0.97
N PRO A 45 -9.78 6.17 -1.48
CA PRO A 45 -10.39 5.92 -2.78
C PRO A 45 -9.43 6.13 -3.96
N ASP A 46 -8.27 6.75 -3.77
CA ASP A 46 -7.25 6.95 -4.80
C ASP A 46 -6.13 5.90 -4.74
N ALA A 47 -6.12 5.01 -3.73
CA ALA A 47 -5.06 4.01 -3.59
C ALA A 47 -4.99 3.00 -4.73
N TRP A 48 -6.14 2.61 -5.28
CA TRP A 48 -6.20 1.72 -6.44
C TRP A 48 -5.49 2.30 -7.67
N THR A 49 -5.41 3.64 -7.80
CA THR A 49 -4.72 4.30 -8.92
C THR A 49 -3.21 4.09 -8.87
N ARG A 50 -2.66 3.79 -7.69
CA ARG A 50 -1.23 3.55 -7.46
C ARG A 50 -0.86 2.08 -7.62
N VAL A 51 -1.84 1.17 -7.64
CA VAL A 51 -1.63 -0.28 -7.77
C VAL A 51 -0.85 -0.67 -9.04
N PRO A 52 -1.14 -0.12 -10.23
CA PRO A 52 -0.35 -0.44 -11.42
C PRO A 52 1.12 -0.05 -11.27
N ASP A 53 1.41 1.14 -10.72
CA ASP A 53 2.77 1.63 -10.49
C ASP A 53 3.52 0.76 -9.47
N ILE A 54 2.84 0.35 -8.40
CA ILE A 54 3.36 -0.61 -7.42
C ILE A 54 3.68 -1.95 -8.10
N LEU A 55 2.77 -2.49 -8.90
CA LEU A 55 2.97 -3.77 -9.58
C LEU A 55 4.14 -3.74 -10.56
N GLU A 56 4.36 -2.61 -11.22
CA GLU A 56 5.45 -2.43 -12.18
C GLU A 56 6.80 -2.22 -11.48
N ARG A 57 6.85 -1.37 -10.45
CA ARG A 57 8.10 -0.91 -9.83
C ARG A 57 8.49 -1.65 -8.55
N SER A 58 7.55 -2.25 -7.83
CA SER A 58 7.84 -2.94 -6.58
C SER A 58 8.69 -4.18 -6.83
N SER A 59 9.71 -4.33 -6.00
CA SER A 59 10.57 -5.52 -5.99
C SER A 59 10.09 -6.56 -4.98
N PHE A 60 9.06 -6.26 -4.18
CA PHE A 60 8.59 -7.12 -3.11
C PHE A 60 7.24 -7.77 -3.45
N PRO A 61 7.19 -9.11 -3.60
CA PRO A 61 5.96 -9.81 -4.00
C PRO A 61 4.76 -9.56 -3.07
N GLN A 62 5.02 -9.44 -1.77
CA GLN A 62 3.98 -9.21 -0.77
C GLN A 62 3.31 -7.84 -0.96
N THR A 63 4.07 -6.81 -1.35
CA THR A 63 3.53 -5.49 -1.68
C THR A 63 2.59 -5.57 -2.88
N LYS A 64 2.95 -6.36 -3.90
CA LYS A 64 2.11 -6.58 -5.07
C LYS A 64 0.77 -7.20 -4.67
N VAL A 65 0.79 -8.25 -3.86
CA VAL A 65 -0.44 -8.92 -3.37
C VAL A 65 -1.31 -7.96 -2.55
N LEU A 66 -0.73 -7.20 -1.62
CA LEU A 66 -1.47 -6.22 -0.83
C LEU A 66 -2.12 -5.13 -1.70
N SER A 67 -1.38 -4.60 -2.67
CA SER A 67 -1.89 -3.57 -3.57
C SER A 67 -3.06 -4.09 -4.44
N LEU A 68 -3.00 -5.35 -4.87
CA LEU A 68 -4.10 -6.01 -5.59
C LEU A 68 -5.36 -6.15 -4.73
N SER A 69 -5.22 -6.42 -3.43
CA SER A 69 -6.35 -6.46 -2.50
C SER A 69 -7.05 -5.11 -2.39
N SER A 70 -6.31 -4.00 -2.43
CA SER A 70 -6.87 -2.64 -2.44
C SER A 70 -7.72 -2.38 -3.70
N ARG A 71 -7.30 -2.93 -4.85
CA ARG A 71 -8.09 -2.86 -6.09
C ARG A 71 -9.41 -3.62 -5.98
N HIS A 72 -9.40 -4.79 -5.33
CA HIS A 72 -10.61 -5.61 -5.19
C HIS A 72 -11.66 -4.98 -4.27
N SER A 73 -11.22 -4.19 -3.27
CA SER A 73 -12.13 -3.46 -2.36
C SER A 73 -12.82 -2.25 -3.01
N SER A 74 -12.34 -1.79 -4.18
CA SER A 74 -12.93 -0.63 -4.88
C SER A 74 -14.15 -1.07 -5.73
N PRO A 75 -15.36 -0.50 -5.51
CA PRO A 75 -16.62 -1.00 -6.09
C PRO A 75 -16.82 -0.69 -7.60
N LYS A 76 -15.77 -0.41 -8.38
CA LYS A 76 -15.90 0.08 -9.77
C LYS A 76 -15.84 -1.00 -10.86
N HIS A 77 -15.92 -2.30 -10.54
CA HIS A 77 -15.94 -3.37 -11.54
C HIS A 77 -17.16 -4.31 -11.43
N LEU A 78 -18.35 -3.74 -11.24
CA LEU A 78 -19.60 -4.33 -11.71
C LEU A 78 -20.33 -3.31 -12.60
N SER A 79 -19.92 -3.19 -13.86
CA SER A 79 -20.70 -2.62 -14.96
C SER A 79 -20.15 -3.14 -16.27
#